data_AF-A0A2J0LB58-F1
#
_entry.id   AF-A0A2J0LB58-F1
#
_cell.length_a   1.000
_cell.length_b   1.000
_cell.length_c   1.000
_cell.angle_alpha   90.00
_cell.angle_beta   90.00
_cell.angle_gamma   90.00
#
_symmetry.space_group_name_H-M   'P 1'
#
loop_
_entity.id
_entity.type
_entity.pdbx_description
1 polymer ?
#
loop_
_entity_poly.entity_id
_entity_poly.type
_entity_poly.pdbx_seq_one_letter_code
_entity_poly.pdbx_strand_id
1 'polypeptide(L)'
;VMAAIKDARVLVVKNKTDLPSPIEKEILEKFLEGKPVANVSVVQKKGLDILEGKIIALALPSHSSDVHAVVVSNVRHAEALKRCHQALSQAQTDIRQNISLEFISEHLKLAIHDLDNITGRDIDADLIDQIFSQFCIGK
;
A
#
# COMPACT_ATOMS: atom_id res chain seq x y z
N VAL A 1 -23.81 5.95 -1.97
CA VAL A 1 -22.63 5.89 -2.86
C VAL A 1 -21.68 7.06 -2.62
N MET A 2 -22.11 8.32 -2.76
CA MET A 2 -21.25 9.51 -2.61
C MET A 2 -20.53 9.63 -1.25
N ALA A 3 -21.25 9.38 -0.15
CA ALA A 3 -20.64 9.35 1.19
C ALA A 3 -19.60 8.22 1.35
N ALA A 4 -19.74 7.11 0.63
CA ALA A 4 -18.84 5.96 0.71
C ALA A 4 -17.56 6.13 -0.13
N ILE A 5 -17.57 7.05 -1.10
CA ILE A 5 -16.44 7.30 -1.99
C ILE A 5 -15.71 8.60 -1.68
N LYS A 6 -16.11 9.35 -0.64
CA LYS A 6 -15.57 10.67 -0.33
C LYS A 6 -14.07 10.60 -0.03
N ASP A 7 -13.66 9.69 0.85
CA ASP A 7 -12.27 9.54 1.30
C ASP A 7 -11.46 8.48 0.50
N ALA A 8 -12.10 7.86 -0.51
CA ALA A 8 -11.47 6.84 -1.33
C ALA A 8 -10.74 7.44 -2.54
N ARG A 9 -9.62 6.82 -2.92
CA ARG A 9 -8.99 7.03 -4.23
C ARG A 9 -9.90 6.48 -5.32
N VAL A 10 -10.48 7.37 -6.12
CA VAL A 10 -11.48 7.02 -7.14
C VAL A 10 -11.11 7.60 -8.49
N LEU A 11 -11.19 6.76 -9.52
CA LEU A 11 -11.18 7.14 -10.93
C LEU A 11 -12.57 6.87 -11.50
N VAL A 12 -13.20 7.89 -12.05
CA VAL A 12 -14.52 7.71 -12.68
C VAL A 12 -14.36 7.36 -14.14
N VAL A 13 -15.05 6.31 -14.58
CA VAL A 13 -15.01 5.85 -15.96
C VAL A 13 -16.32 6.17 -16.66
N LYS A 14 -16.29 7.13 -17.58
CA LYS A 14 -17.41 7.46 -18.46
C LYS A 14 -17.31 6.59 -19.72
N ASN A 15 -18.06 5.50 -19.75
CA ASN A 15 -18.15 4.61 -20.90
C ASN A 15 -19.20 5.09 -21.94
N LYS A 16 -19.16 4.51 -23.14
CA LYS A 16 -20.06 4.77 -24.28
C LYS A 16 -19.95 6.17 -24.89
N THR A 17 -18.73 6.71 -24.97
CA THR A 17 -18.48 8.03 -25.58
C THR A 17 -18.73 8.09 -27.10
N ASP A 18 -19.01 6.94 -27.72
CA ASP A 18 -19.47 6.80 -29.10
C ASP A 18 -20.94 7.21 -29.30
N LEU A 19 -21.72 7.32 -28.22
CA LEU A 19 -23.11 7.75 -28.25
C LEU A 19 -23.28 9.18 -27.72
N PRO A 20 -24.30 9.92 -28.17
CA PRO A 20 -24.66 11.18 -27.54
C PRO A 20 -24.96 10.95 -26.06
N SER A 21 -24.24 11.68 -25.21
CA SER A 21 -24.33 11.55 -23.76
C SER A 21 -25.61 12.24 -23.26
N PRO A 22 -26.57 11.52 -22.65
CA PRO A 22 -27.74 12.15 -22.02
C PRO A 22 -27.38 12.86 -20.70
N ILE A 23 -26.16 12.64 -20.21
CA ILE A 23 -25.67 13.23 -18.96
C ILE A 23 -25.05 14.60 -19.27
N GLU A 24 -25.63 15.64 -18.68
CA GLU A 24 -25.13 17.02 -18.71
C GLU A 24 -23.77 17.13 -18.01
N LYS A 25 -22.86 17.91 -18.60
CA LYS A 25 -21.51 18.13 -18.07
C LYS A 25 -21.54 18.73 -16.67
N GLU A 26 -22.45 19.66 -16.40
CA GLU A 26 -22.56 20.35 -15.11
C GLU A 26 -23.00 19.42 -13.97
N ILE A 27 -23.88 18.46 -14.25
CA ILE A 27 -24.29 17.45 -13.27
C ILE A 27 -23.09 16.57 -12.94
N LEU A 28 -22.33 16.17 -13.95
CA LEU A 28 -21.15 15.34 -13.76
C LEU A 28 -20.05 16.09 -12.99
N GLU A 29 -19.79 17.35 -13.31
CA GLU A 29 -18.79 18.18 -12.61
C GLU A 29 -19.16 18.40 -11.14
N LYS A 30 -20.44 18.65 -10.84
CA LYS A 30 -20.94 18.74 -9.45
C LYS A 30 -20.85 17.40 -8.72
N PHE A 31 -21.16 16.28 -9.39
CA PHE A 31 -21.07 14.93 -8.80
C PHE A 31 -19.62 14.51 -8.53
N LEU A 32 -18.66 14.98 -9.33
CA LEU A 32 -17.30 14.48 -9.26
C LEU A 32 -16.40 15.23 -8.30
N GLU A 33 -16.78 16.43 -7.84
CA GLU A 33 -15.98 17.24 -6.91
C GLU A 33 -14.49 17.34 -7.33
N GLY A 34 -14.21 17.41 -8.64
CA GLY A 34 -12.83 17.48 -9.17
C GLY A 34 -12.07 16.15 -9.25
N LYS A 35 -12.71 14.99 -9.04
CA LYS A 35 -12.11 13.66 -9.20
C LYS A 35 -11.75 13.36 -10.68
N PRO A 36 -10.68 12.58 -10.93
CA PRO A 36 -10.24 12.27 -12.29
C PRO A 36 -11.28 11.42 -13.04
N VAL A 37 -11.47 11.72 -14.34
CA VAL A 37 -12.41 11.02 -15.22
C VAL A 37 -11.70 10.42 -16.43
N ALA A 38 -11.90 9.15 -16.71
CA ALA A 38 -11.51 8.49 -17.96
C ALA A 38 -12.72 8.37 -18.89
N ASN A 39 -12.63 8.92 -20.09
CA ASN A 39 -13.67 8.83 -21.12
C ASN A 39 -13.30 7.70 -22.07
N VAL A 40 -14.17 6.70 -22.20
CA VAL A 40 -13.89 5.50 -23.00
C VAL A 40 -15.07 5.10 -23.88
N SER A 41 -14.76 4.56 -25.05
CA SER A 41 -15.69 3.72 -25.80
C SER A 41 -15.09 2.33 -25.88
N VAL A 42 -15.57 1.43 -25.02
CA VAL A 42 -15.06 0.05 -24.94
C VAL A 42 -15.29 -0.69 -26.27
N VAL A 43 -16.45 -0.47 -26.90
CA VAL A 43 -16.80 -1.11 -28.18
C VAL A 43 -15.87 -0.65 -29.31
N GLN A 44 -15.56 0.65 -29.36
CA GLN A 44 -14.62 1.19 -30.36
C GLN A 44 -13.15 1.05 -29.94
N LYS A 45 -12.87 0.48 -28.76
CA LYS A 45 -11.53 0.41 -28.14
C LYS A 45 -10.82 1.76 -28.04
N LYS A 46 -11.57 2.86 -27.87
CA LYS A 46 -11.02 4.22 -27.76
C LYS A 46 -10.90 4.63 -26.30
N GLY A 47 -9.77 5.24 -25.95
CA GLY A 47 -9.49 5.77 -24.61
C GLY A 47 -9.06 4.73 -23.59
N LEU A 48 -8.83 3.48 -24.00
CA LEU A 48 -8.34 2.41 -23.11
C LEU A 48 -6.93 2.73 -22.59
N ASP A 49 -6.04 3.22 -23.44
CA ASP A 49 -4.67 3.62 -23.04
C ASP A 49 -4.69 4.77 -22.02
N ILE A 50 -5.65 5.69 -22.17
CA ILE A 50 -5.86 6.82 -21.25
C ILE A 50 -6.38 6.31 -19.91
N LEU A 51 -7.29 5.32 -19.94
CA LEU A 51 -7.78 4.67 -18.72
C LEU A 51 -6.64 3.96 -17.99
N GLU A 52 -5.83 3.18 -18.70
CA GLU A 52 -4.66 2.48 -18.17
C GLU A 52 -3.68 3.45 -17.50
N GLY A 53 -3.29 4.52 -18.20
CA GLY A 53 -2.40 5.54 -17.65
C GLY A 53 -2.95 6.21 -16.38
N LYS A 54 -4.27 6.46 -16.32
CA LYS A 54 -4.91 7.03 -15.13
C LYS A 54 -5.00 6.04 -13.97
N ILE A 55 -5.19 4.75 -14.24
CA ILE A 55 -5.12 3.71 -13.22
C ILE A 55 -3.71 3.64 -12.64
N ILE A 56 -2.69 3.62 -13.48
CA ILE A 56 -1.28 3.60 -13.06
C ILE A 56 -0.98 4.81 -12.18
N ALA A 57 -1.37 6.01 -12.60
CA ALA A 57 -1.17 7.24 -11.84
C ALA A 57 -1.90 7.26 -10.48
N LEU A 58 -3.04 6.56 -10.37
CA LEU A 58 -3.79 6.47 -9.11
C LEU A 58 -3.23 5.38 -8.17
N ALA A 59 -2.74 4.28 -8.76
CA ALA A 59 -2.25 3.11 -8.04
C ALA A 59 -0.80 3.29 -7.55
N LEU A 60 0.05 3.95 -8.35
CA LEU A 60 1.45 4.18 -8.05
C LEU A 60 1.67 5.62 -7.57
N PRO A 61 2.13 5.84 -6.34
CA PRO A 61 2.56 7.17 -5.90
C PRO A 61 3.73 7.68 -6.75
N SER A 62 3.75 8.99 -7.01
CA SER A 62 4.77 9.72 -7.78
C SER A 62 6.20 9.63 -7.23
N HIS A 63 6.41 8.96 -6.10
CA HIS A 63 7.69 8.78 -5.41
C HIS A 63 8.35 7.41 -5.65
N SER A 64 7.85 6.63 -6.62
CA SER A 64 8.42 5.33 -7.02
C SER A 64 9.55 5.46 -8.07
N SER A 65 10.28 6.58 -8.06
CA SER A 65 11.36 6.85 -9.01
C SER A 65 12.63 6.04 -8.74
N ASP A 66 12.75 5.38 -7.59
CA ASP A 66 13.82 4.40 -7.36
C ASP A 66 13.38 3.02 -7.84
N VAL A 67 13.71 2.71 -9.09
CA VAL A 67 13.61 1.36 -9.67
C VAL A 67 14.45 0.34 -8.86
N HIS A 68 15.35 0.82 -8.01
CA HIS A 68 16.20 0.03 -7.12
C HIS A 68 15.73 -0.03 -5.66
N ALA A 69 14.59 0.58 -5.31
CA ALA A 69 14.07 0.49 -3.96
C ALA A 69 13.65 -0.96 -3.64
N VAL A 70 14.17 -1.51 -2.55
CA VAL A 70 13.72 -2.81 -2.04
C VAL A 70 12.27 -2.67 -1.57
N VAL A 71 11.33 -3.25 -2.32
CA VAL A 71 9.92 -3.24 -1.96
C VAL A 71 9.63 -4.40 -1.00
N VAL A 72 9.17 -4.06 0.20
CA VAL A 72 8.67 -5.05 1.17
C VAL A 72 7.22 -5.35 0.82
N SER A 73 7.00 -6.43 0.05
CA SER A 73 5.67 -6.85 -0.43
C SER A 73 4.90 -7.73 0.54
N ASN A 74 5.59 -8.40 1.47
CA ASN A 74 4.96 -9.28 2.45
C ASN A 74 4.51 -8.48 3.68
N VAL A 75 3.21 -8.55 4.01
CA VAL A 75 2.61 -7.87 5.17
C VAL A 75 3.31 -8.24 6.47
N ARG A 76 3.70 -9.51 6.65
CA ARG A 76 4.44 -9.99 7.83
C ARG A 76 5.77 -9.26 7.99
N HIS A 77 6.53 -9.13 6.90
CA HIS A 77 7.82 -8.42 6.93
C HIS A 77 7.59 -6.93 7.21
N ALA A 78 6.56 -6.33 6.61
CA ALA A 78 6.23 -4.93 6.84
C ALA A 78 5.86 -4.65 8.30
N GLU A 79 5.11 -5.55 8.95
CA GLU A 79 4.76 -5.44 10.37
C GLU A 79 5.99 -5.60 11.28
N ALA A 80 6.84 -6.60 11.02
CA ALA A 80 8.09 -6.78 11.77
C ALA A 80 9.01 -5.56 11.66
N LEU A 81 9.17 -4.99 10.46
CA LEU A 81 9.94 -3.76 10.27
C LEU A 81 9.32 -2.55 11.00
N LYS A 82 7.99 -2.44 11.04
CA LYS A 82 7.30 -1.38 11.81
C LYS A 82 7.60 -1.50 13.31
N ARG A 83 7.50 -2.70 13.88
CA ARG A 83 7.81 -2.93 15.29
C ARG A 83 9.29 -2.70 15.60
N CYS A 84 10.19 -3.17 14.75
CA CYS A 84 11.63 -2.89 14.83
C CYS A 84 11.90 -1.37 14.86
N HIS A 85 11.30 -0.62 13.93
CA HIS A 85 11.42 0.85 13.89
C HIS A 85 10.87 1.51 15.16
N GLN A 86 9.73 1.04 15.68
CA GLN A 86 9.16 1.55 16.94
C GLN A 86 10.11 1.30 18.12
N ALA A 87 10.66 0.09 18.25
CA ALA A 87 11.61 -0.25 19.31
C ALA A 87 12.89 0.61 19.23
N LEU A 88 13.45 0.81 18.03
CA LEU A 88 14.60 1.70 17.83
C LEU A 88 14.28 3.16 18.15
N SER A 89 13.08 3.62 17.80
CA SER A 89 12.63 4.98 18.12
C SER A 89 12.50 5.19 19.63
N GLN A 90 12.03 4.16 20.35
CA GLN A 90 11.96 4.18 21.81
C GLN A 90 13.35 4.18 22.43
N ALA A 91 14.26 3.31 21.98
CA ALA A 91 15.66 3.31 22.42
C ALA A 91 16.32 4.69 22.22
N GLN A 92 16.07 5.34 21.08
CA GLN A 92 16.59 6.69 20.81
C GLN A 92 16.00 7.73 21.77
N THR A 93 14.72 7.60 22.11
CA THR A 93 14.04 8.49 23.07
C THR A 93 14.63 8.31 24.48
N ASP A 94 14.81 7.07 24.91
CA ASP A 94 15.38 6.71 26.21
C ASP A 94 16.81 7.22 26.38
N ILE A 95 17.63 7.13 25.33
CA ILE A 95 18.98 7.72 25.30
C ILE A 95 18.92 9.23 25.55
N ARG A 96 18.00 9.94 24.87
CA ARG A 96 17.85 11.40 25.04
C ARG A 96 17.34 11.79 26.42
N GLN A 97 16.59 10.90 27.07
CA GLN A 97 16.04 11.09 28.41
C GLN A 97 16.98 10.61 29.52
N ASN A 98 18.19 10.13 29.20
CA ASN A 98 19.13 9.52 30.16
C ASN A 98 18.49 8.41 31.00
N ILE A 99 17.64 7.60 30.38
CA ILE A 99 17.10 6.38 31.00
C ILE A 99 18.24 5.36 31.18
N SER A 100 18.09 4.45 32.16
CA SER A 100 19.07 3.39 32.43
C SER A 100 19.36 2.56 31.16
N LEU A 101 20.63 2.17 31.00
CA LEU A 101 21.10 1.32 29.90
C LEU A 101 20.35 -0.02 29.82
N GLU A 102 19.81 -0.51 30.92
CA GLU A 102 19.01 -1.74 30.95
C GLU A 102 17.79 -1.64 30.03
N PHE A 103 17.03 -0.54 30.10
CA PHE A 103 15.84 -0.33 29.26
C PHE A 103 16.21 -0.10 27.79
N ILE A 104 17.27 0.68 27.54
CA ILE A 104 17.78 0.90 26.18
C ILE A 104 18.19 -0.44 25.56
N SER A 105 18.88 -1.29 26.31
CA SER A 105 19.29 -2.62 25.85
C SER A 105 18.11 -3.51 25.51
N GLU A 106 17.01 -3.41 26.25
CA GLU A 106 15.81 -4.20 26.01
C GLU A 106 15.13 -3.79 24.71
N HIS A 107 15.03 -2.49 24.43
CA HIS A 107 14.51 -2.01 23.14
C HIS A 107 15.37 -2.46 21.94
N LEU A 108 16.70 -2.50 22.10
CA LEU A 108 17.59 -3.01 21.05
C LEU A 108 17.39 -4.51 20.81
N LYS A 109 17.21 -5.31 21.88
CA LYS A 109 16.92 -6.75 21.74
C LYS A 109 15.60 -6.98 21.00
N LEU A 110 14.54 -6.22 21.34
CA LEU A 110 13.26 -6.30 20.65
C LEU A 110 13.40 -5.98 19.15
N ALA A 111 14.16 -4.94 18.82
CA ALA A 111 14.43 -4.58 17.43
C ALA A 111 15.16 -5.70 16.66
N ILE A 112 16.13 -6.36 17.29
CA ILE A 112 16.87 -7.50 16.71
C ILE A 112 15.94 -8.71 16.53
N HIS A 113 15.15 -9.04 17.55
CA HIS A 113 14.20 -10.16 17.49
C HIS A 113 13.18 -10.00 16.34
N ASP A 114 12.65 -8.79 16.11
CA ASP A 114 11.77 -8.55 14.97
C ASP A 114 12.49 -8.72 13.61
N LEU A 115 13.78 -8.41 13.52
CA LEU A 115 14.59 -8.66 12.31
C LEU A 115 14.90 -10.16 12.13
N ASP A 116 15.17 -10.87 13.21
CA ASP A 116 15.42 -12.32 13.19
C ASP A 116 14.18 -13.10 12.74
N ASN A 117 12.98 -12.64 13.12
CA ASN A 117 11.72 -13.14 12.60
C ASN A 117 11.57 -12.99 11.09
N ILE A 118 12.13 -11.93 10.49
CA ILE A 118 12.10 -11.75 9.02
C ILE A 118 13.07 -12.74 8.35
N THR A 119 14.30 -12.85 8.88
CA THR A 119 15.35 -13.69 8.30
C THR A 119 15.18 -15.19 8.58
N GLY A 120 14.31 -15.55 9.52
CA GLY A 120 14.07 -16.93 9.92
C GLY A 120 15.06 -17.49 10.93
N ARG A 121 15.83 -16.62 11.61
CA ARG A 121 16.72 -17.05 12.71
C ARG A 121 15.96 -17.40 13.98
N ASP A 122 14.84 -16.73 14.21
CA ASP A 122 13.97 -16.95 15.34
C ASP A 122 12.53 -16.92 14.82
N ILE A 123 11.96 -18.10 14.58
CA ILE A 123 10.63 -18.28 14.01
C ILE A 123 9.89 -19.35 14.82
N ASP A 124 8.63 -19.06 15.12
CA ASP A 124 7.69 -19.99 15.73
C ASP A 124 7.29 -21.11 14.74
N ALA A 125 7.11 -22.34 15.24
CA ALA A 125 6.69 -23.48 14.45
C ALA A 125 5.33 -23.24 13.77
N ASP A 126 4.41 -22.58 14.47
CA ASP A 126 3.08 -22.24 13.91
C ASP A 126 3.20 -21.29 12.71
N LEU A 127 4.19 -20.40 12.72
CA LEU A 127 4.43 -19.48 11.62
C LEU A 127 5.02 -20.22 10.40
N ILE A 128 5.85 -21.23 10.62
CA ILE A 128 6.36 -22.10 9.55
C ILE A 128 5.20 -22.80 8.85
N ASP A 129 4.29 -23.40 9.61
CA ASP A 129 3.13 -24.10 9.06
C ASP A 129 2.23 -23.14 8.26
N GLN A 130 2.00 -21.92 8.77
CA GLN A 130 1.21 -20.91 8.05
C GLN A 130 1.89 -20.51 6.72
N ILE A 131 3.22 -20.33 6.71
CA ILE A 131 3.97 -20.01 5.49
C ILE A 131 3.80 -21.14 4.47
N PHE A 132 4.05 -22.39 4.88
CA PHE A 132 3.99 -23.54 3.98
C PHE A 132 2.58 -23.93 3.54
N SER A 133 1.54 -23.56 4.30
CA SER A 133 0.14 -23.76 3.90
C SER A 133 -0.27 -23.04 2.61
N GLN A 134 0.46 -21.98 2.25
CA GLN A 134 0.23 -21.21 1.02
C GLN A 134 1.00 -21.76 -0.18
N PHE A 135 1.89 -22.74 0.02
CA PHE A 135 2.63 -23.37 -1.08
C PHE A 135 1.79 -24.50 -1.68
N CYS A 136 1.85 -24.62 -3.00
CA CYS A 136 1.28 -25.78 -3.68
C CYS A 136 2.03 -27.06 -3.25
N ILE A 137 1.31 -28.18 -3.17
CA ILE A 137 1.89 -29.49 -2.86
C ILE A 137 2.98 -29.82 -3.90
N GLY A 138 4.18 -30.16 -3.44
CA GLY A 138 5.31 -30.54 -4.29
C GLY A 138 6.35 -29.44 -4.52
N LYS A 139 6.38 -28.40 -3.69
CA LYS A 139 7.48 -27.43 -3.60
C LYS A 139 8.35 -27.67 -2.38
#